data_AF-A0A396QQJ3-F1
#
_entry.id   AF-A0A396QQJ3-F1
#
_cell.length_a   1.000
_cell.length_b   1.000
_cell.length_c   1.000
_cell.angle_alpha   90.00
_cell.angle_beta   90.00
_cell.angle_gamma   90.00
#
_symmetry.space_group_name_H-M   'P 1'
#
loop_
_entity.id
_entity.type
_entity.pdbx_description
1 polymer ?
#
loop_
_entity_poly.entity_id
_entity_poly.type
_entity_poly.pdbx_seq_one_letter_code
_entity_poly.pdbx_strand_id
1 'polypeptide(L)'
;MFMRKKRILAILCLATALAATGCSNDTVDKDQGTTSESGKSNDTAEEGASDGKSSDISSVEPDTTPITEGDFALADCVKLGEYKGLKLTRSVEAVSEEDVDSYVASQMNVEEVKDAKATVQQGDTVNIAYEGTRDGVAFEGGTSSSYDLVIGSGRFIEGFEDGIIGMKAGESRDLDLTFPENYKTEDLRGAAVVFHVTVNKISRAPELTDEWVLENTDGEYTTAEEFRQFARDNLETNKQNSALQAMRQDAWRQVEEGTEFLQLPRAYVEEGETEFESGVKQEAAYSGMELDAYIEANGLSQEQYENRKEQYGRAAAKSRLMLDALQEAEGLSTEDEEYHEGLEKLAESYGVDADTLVAPMGRTLWNSIS
;
A
#
# COMPACT_ATOMS: atom_id res chain seq x y z
N MET A 1 36.81 -13.63 26.41
CA MET A 1 36.53 -12.73 25.26
C MET A 1 35.78 -13.48 24.15
N PHE A 2 34.81 -14.32 24.51
CA PHE A 2 34.09 -15.25 23.64
C PHE A 2 32.65 -15.35 24.18
N MET A 3 31.84 -14.30 24.00
CA MET A 3 30.42 -14.31 24.45
C MET A 3 29.61 -13.12 23.90
N ARG A 4 29.91 -12.64 22.68
CA ARG A 4 29.17 -11.52 22.04
C ARG A 4 28.80 -11.78 20.57
N LYS A 5 28.57 -13.03 20.17
CA LYS A 5 28.25 -13.40 18.77
C LYS A 5 27.05 -14.35 18.60
N LYS A 6 26.09 -14.34 19.53
CA LYS A 6 24.79 -15.03 19.39
C LYS A 6 23.65 -14.05 19.60
N ARG A 7 23.55 -13.08 18.70
CA ARG A 7 22.40 -12.18 18.61
C ARG A 7 22.16 -12.02 17.12
N ILE A 8 20.91 -12.17 16.68
CA ILE A 8 20.44 -12.19 15.27
C ILE A 8 20.33 -13.63 14.71
N LEU A 9 19.33 -14.41 15.17
CA LEU A 9 18.59 -15.35 14.31
C LEU A 9 17.31 -15.92 14.97
N ALA A 10 16.53 -15.10 15.69
CA ALA A 10 15.29 -15.57 16.36
C ALA A 10 14.06 -14.69 16.08
N ILE A 11 14.14 -13.76 15.13
CA ILE A 11 12.99 -12.93 14.71
C ILE A 11 13.07 -12.71 13.19
N LEU A 12 13.14 -13.80 12.43
CA LEU A 12 13.22 -13.74 10.96
C LEU A 12 11.97 -14.32 10.31
N CYS A 13 10.88 -14.32 11.06
CA CYS A 13 9.79 -15.21 10.80
C CYS A 13 8.44 -14.50 10.88
N LEU A 14 8.20 -13.43 10.13
CA LEU A 14 6.93 -12.71 10.29
C LEU A 14 6.45 -11.90 9.09
N ALA A 15 7.02 -12.07 7.89
CA ALA A 15 6.54 -11.32 6.72
C ALA A 15 7.06 -11.84 5.38
N THR A 16 7.06 -13.15 5.14
CA THR A 16 7.39 -13.70 3.81
C THR A 16 6.28 -14.59 3.26
N ALA A 17 5.10 -13.99 3.12
CA ALA A 17 4.12 -14.42 2.13
C ALA A 17 3.29 -13.23 1.59
N LEU A 18 3.91 -12.08 1.35
CA LEU A 18 3.33 -10.97 0.56
C LEU A 18 4.46 -10.08 0.01
N ALA A 19 5.25 -10.63 -0.92
CA ALA A 19 6.20 -9.85 -1.72
C ALA A 19 6.33 -10.43 -3.13
N ALA A 20 5.21 -10.43 -3.87
CA ALA A 20 5.23 -10.48 -5.33
C ALA A 20 4.66 -9.17 -5.90
N THR A 21 5.16 -8.05 -5.41
CA THR A 21 5.03 -6.73 -6.06
C THR A 21 6.40 -6.09 -6.10
N GLY A 22 7.20 -6.54 -7.08
CA GLY A 22 8.47 -5.92 -7.40
C GLY A 22 8.23 -4.53 -8.00
N CYS A 23 8.67 -3.48 -7.29
CA CYS A 23 8.94 -2.20 -7.92
C CYS A 23 10.22 -2.31 -8.74
N SER A 24 10.12 -2.14 -10.05
CA SER A 24 11.26 -1.73 -10.88
C SER A 24 10.80 -0.66 -11.86
N ASN A 25 11.43 0.50 -11.74
CA ASN A 25 11.41 1.58 -12.72
C ASN A 25 12.13 1.10 -13.99
N ASP A 26 11.56 1.37 -15.17
CA ASP A 26 12.28 2.11 -16.22
C ASP A 26 11.38 2.56 -17.39
N THR A 27 11.57 3.83 -17.71
CA THR A 27 11.29 4.68 -18.90
C THR A 27 10.90 4.06 -20.27
N VAL A 28 9.81 4.63 -20.83
CA VAL A 28 9.59 5.20 -22.20
C VAL A 28 9.95 4.39 -23.46
N ASP A 29 8.98 4.06 -24.33
CA ASP A 29 8.76 4.70 -25.66
C ASP A 29 7.46 4.23 -26.36
N LYS A 30 7.03 5.03 -27.35
CA LYS A 30 5.80 5.08 -28.15
C LYS A 30 5.60 3.91 -29.12
N ASP A 31 4.34 3.59 -29.44
CA ASP A 31 3.67 3.89 -30.73
C ASP A 31 2.62 2.84 -31.18
N GLN A 32 1.50 3.34 -31.73
CA GLN A 32 0.46 2.70 -32.59
C GLN A 32 -0.33 1.47 -32.10
N GLY A 33 -1.64 1.33 -32.27
CA GLY A 33 -2.67 2.12 -32.96
C GLY A 33 -3.85 1.22 -33.38
N THR A 34 -5.09 1.74 -33.24
CA THR A 34 -6.35 1.30 -33.93
C THR A 34 -6.93 -0.08 -33.54
N THR A 35 -8.23 -0.36 -33.40
CA THR A 35 -9.47 0.15 -34.02
C THR A 35 -10.70 -0.18 -33.15
N SER A 36 -11.59 0.82 -33.05
CA SER A 36 -13.05 0.84 -32.85
C SER A 36 -13.89 -0.44 -33.04
N GLU A 37 -14.87 -0.68 -32.15
CA GLU A 37 -16.29 -0.67 -32.53
C GLU A 37 -17.26 -0.41 -31.36
N SER A 38 -18.37 0.26 -31.71
CA SER A 38 -19.30 1.00 -30.87
C SER A 38 -20.51 0.16 -30.42
N GLY A 39 -20.99 0.38 -29.20
CA GLY A 39 -22.30 -0.09 -28.73
C GLY A 39 -22.80 0.74 -27.54
N LYS A 40 -23.79 1.59 -27.80
CA LYS A 40 -24.34 2.66 -26.94
C LYS A 40 -25.54 2.16 -26.12
N SER A 41 -25.55 2.36 -24.80
CA SER A 41 -26.77 2.72 -24.04
C SER A 41 -26.46 3.11 -22.58
N ASN A 42 -27.00 4.26 -22.18
CA ASN A 42 -27.09 4.82 -20.81
C ASN A 42 -27.48 3.80 -19.74
N ASP A 43 -26.90 3.90 -18.54
CA ASP A 43 -27.65 4.36 -17.37
C ASP A 43 -26.76 4.86 -16.22
N THR A 44 -27.36 5.67 -15.38
CA THR A 44 -26.76 6.50 -14.32
C THR A 44 -26.63 5.69 -13.02
N ALA A 45 -25.43 5.66 -12.41
CA ALA A 45 -25.27 5.42 -10.97
C ALA A 45 -23.85 5.81 -10.51
N GLU A 46 -23.78 6.68 -9.51
CA GLU A 46 -22.58 6.99 -8.73
C GLU A 46 -22.06 5.72 -8.04
N GLU A 47 -20.79 5.36 -8.27
CA GLU A 47 -19.98 4.63 -7.31
C GLU A 47 -18.56 5.21 -7.35
N GLY A 48 -18.16 5.84 -6.25
CA GLY A 48 -16.77 6.17 -5.96
C GLY A 48 -16.01 4.90 -5.62
N ALA A 49 -15.45 4.26 -6.64
CA ALA A 49 -14.47 3.20 -6.48
C ALA A 49 -13.08 3.84 -6.34
N SER A 50 -12.47 3.67 -5.16
CA SER A 50 -11.07 4.00 -4.94
C SER A 50 -10.19 3.17 -5.89
N ASP A 51 -9.23 3.82 -6.53
CA ASP A 51 -8.14 3.24 -7.32
C ASP A 51 -7.35 2.19 -6.50
N GLY A 52 -7.88 0.98 -6.41
CA GLY A 52 -7.14 -0.22 -6.10
C GLY A 52 -6.42 -0.65 -7.37
N LYS A 53 -5.21 -0.15 -7.55
CA LYS A 53 -4.31 -0.54 -8.64
C LYS A 53 -4.05 -2.05 -8.56
N SER A 54 -4.85 -2.83 -9.27
CA SER A 54 -4.65 -4.25 -9.53
C SER A 54 -3.25 -4.42 -10.13
N SER A 55 -2.32 -4.93 -9.34
CA SER A 55 -1.02 -5.35 -9.84
C SER A 55 -1.19 -6.69 -10.55
N ASP A 56 -1.07 -6.66 -11.88
CA ASP A 56 -1.00 -7.83 -12.74
C ASP A 56 0.02 -8.88 -12.23
N ILE A 57 -0.48 -10.00 -11.70
CA ILE A 57 0.29 -11.24 -11.43
C ILE A 57 0.46 -12.01 -12.75
N SER A 58 1.16 -11.43 -13.73
CA SER A 58 1.35 -12.05 -15.05
C SER A 58 2.78 -12.53 -15.33
N SER A 59 3.70 -12.50 -14.37
CA SER A 59 5.12 -12.77 -14.68
C SER A 59 5.94 -13.47 -13.59
N VAL A 60 5.31 -14.33 -12.78
CA VAL A 60 6.04 -15.32 -11.97
C VAL A 60 5.95 -16.66 -12.70
N GLU A 61 7.08 -17.25 -13.09
CA GLU A 61 7.07 -18.60 -13.65
C GLU A 61 6.51 -19.58 -12.60
N PRO A 62 5.62 -20.51 -12.99
CA PRO A 62 5.00 -21.41 -12.03
C PRO A 62 6.06 -22.27 -11.35
N ASP A 63 5.99 -22.40 -10.02
CA ASP A 63 6.89 -23.26 -9.28
C ASP A 63 6.64 -24.74 -9.65
N THR A 64 7.63 -25.36 -10.29
CA THR A 64 7.56 -26.75 -10.78
C THR A 64 8.22 -27.76 -9.85
N THR A 65 8.61 -27.35 -8.63
CA THR A 65 9.21 -28.25 -7.65
C THR A 65 8.26 -29.44 -7.38
N PRO A 66 8.73 -30.70 -7.45
CA PRO A 66 7.86 -31.85 -7.31
C PRO A 66 7.25 -31.92 -5.91
N ILE A 67 5.98 -32.31 -5.83
CA ILE A 67 5.28 -32.56 -4.56
C ILE A 67 5.43 -34.04 -4.20
N THR A 68 5.76 -34.31 -2.93
CA THR A 68 5.92 -35.67 -2.40
C THR A 68 4.85 -35.97 -1.36
N GLU A 69 4.22 -37.13 -1.53
CA GLU A 69 3.13 -37.64 -0.68
C GLU A 69 3.67 -38.47 0.50
N GLY A 70 3.03 -38.33 1.66
CA GLY A 70 3.32 -39.14 2.85
C GLY A 70 4.51 -38.66 3.68
N ASP A 71 5.09 -39.58 4.45
CA ASP A 71 6.24 -39.29 5.32
C ASP A 71 7.46 -38.87 4.50
N PHE A 72 8.22 -37.90 5.02
CA PHE A 72 9.43 -37.39 4.36
C PHE A 72 10.57 -37.22 5.36
N ALA A 73 11.79 -37.25 4.87
CA ALA A 73 12.97 -36.82 5.61
C ALA A 73 13.37 -35.42 5.13
N LEU A 74 13.68 -34.51 6.05
CA LEU A 74 13.98 -33.12 5.72
C LEU A 74 15.16 -32.98 4.73
N ALA A 75 16.19 -33.80 4.92
CA ALA A 75 17.37 -33.85 4.03
C ALA A 75 17.06 -34.30 2.58
N ASP A 76 15.93 -34.99 2.35
CA ASP A 76 15.48 -35.37 1.01
C ASP A 76 14.67 -34.26 0.33
N CYS A 77 14.20 -33.27 1.11
CA CYS A 77 13.33 -32.19 0.64
C CYS A 77 14.09 -30.88 0.38
N VAL A 78 15.07 -30.55 1.22
CA VAL A 78 15.74 -29.25 1.19
C VAL A 78 17.22 -29.38 1.55
N LYS A 79 18.05 -28.57 0.90
CA LYS A 79 19.48 -28.45 1.18
C LYS A 79 19.86 -26.99 1.25
N LEU A 80 20.18 -26.53 2.45
CA LEU A 80 20.61 -25.15 2.70
C LEU A 80 21.96 -24.86 2.01
N GLY A 81 22.04 -23.67 1.42
CA GLY A 81 23.30 -23.07 0.98
C GLY A 81 24.06 -22.40 2.12
N GLU A 82 24.94 -21.47 1.77
CA GLU A 82 25.64 -20.63 2.75
C GLU A 82 24.70 -19.52 3.26
N TYR A 83 24.22 -19.67 4.50
CA TYR A 83 23.35 -18.69 5.16
C TYR A 83 24.06 -17.87 6.26
N LYS A 84 25.33 -18.20 6.54
CA LYS A 84 26.15 -17.48 7.53
C LYS A 84 27.04 -16.45 6.83
N GLY A 85 27.25 -15.30 7.47
CA GLY A 85 28.12 -14.26 6.93
C GLY A 85 27.50 -13.40 5.82
N LEU A 86 26.17 -13.42 5.68
CA LEU A 86 25.43 -12.57 4.75
C LEU A 86 25.77 -11.09 4.95
N LYS A 87 25.89 -10.38 3.82
CA LYS A 87 26.13 -8.94 3.82
C LYS A 87 24.81 -8.22 3.65
N LEU A 88 24.27 -7.77 4.77
CA LEU A 88 22.99 -7.06 4.81
C LEU A 88 23.23 -5.56 5.01
N THR A 89 22.44 -4.75 4.30
CA THR A 89 22.48 -3.29 4.44
C THR A 89 21.20 -2.83 5.11
N ARG A 90 21.34 -2.15 6.26
CA ARG A 90 20.22 -1.42 6.88
C ARG A 90 20.32 0.05 6.48
N SER A 91 19.60 0.43 5.44
CA SER A 91 19.49 1.83 5.02
C SER A 91 18.34 2.49 5.75
N VAL A 92 18.63 3.47 6.61
CA VAL A 92 17.62 4.30 7.26
C VAL A 92 17.73 5.69 6.66
N GLU A 93 16.68 6.12 5.99
CA GLU A 93 16.60 7.49 5.48
C GLU A 93 16.32 8.45 6.62
N ALA A 94 16.95 9.63 6.57
CA ALA A 94 16.67 10.69 7.53
C ALA A 94 15.22 11.20 7.33
N VAL A 95 14.58 11.61 8.42
CA VAL A 95 13.30 12.33 8.36
C VAL A 95 13.58 13.78 7.98
N SER A 96 12.96 14.23 6.88
CA SER A 96 13.06 15.62 6.42
C SER A 96 12.01 16.51 7.10
N GLU A 97 12.16 17.82 7.05
CA GLU A 97 11.08 18.74 7.48
C GLU A 97 9.82 18.57 6.64
N GLU A 98 9.97 18.28 5.34
CA GLU A 98 8.84 18.04 4.43
C GLU A 98 8.05 16.78 4.82
N ASP A 99 8.72 15.73 5.31
CA ASP A 99 8.06 14.53 5.84
C ASP A 99 7.22 14.88 7.08
N VAL A 100 7.76 15.71 7.97
CA VAL A 100 7.07 16.16 9.19
C VAL A 100 5.88 17.04 8.84
N ASP A 101 6.06 18.01 7.94
CA ASP A 101 4.99 18.90 7.48
C ASP A 101 3.87 18.09 6.79
N SER A 102 4.22 17.09 5.97
CA SER A 102 3.26 16.19 5.32
C SER A 102 2.49 15.33 6.32
N TYR A 103 3.18 14.79 7.33
CA TYR A 103 2.53 14.05 8.41
C TYR A 103 1.56 14.95 9.18
N VAL A 104 2.00 16.12 9.62
CA VAL A 104 1.15 17.09 10.32
C VAL A 104 -0.06 17.44 9.46
N ALA A 105 0.14 17.80 8.20
CA ALA A 105 -0.95 18.11 7.28
C ALA A 105 -1.93 16.94 7.11
N SER A 106 -1.46 15.69 7.11
CA SER A 106 -2.33 14.49 7.03
C SER A 106 -3.23 14.32 8.25
N GLN A 107 -2.84 14.86 9.41
CA GLN A 107 -3.65 14.84 10.64
C GLN A 107 -4.64 16.01 10.69
N MET A 108 -4.48 17.01 9.82
CA MET A 108 -5.28 18.22 9.79
C MET A 108 -6.39 18.09 8.74
N ASN A 109 -7.64 18.03 9.20
CA ASN A 109 -8.77 18.00 8.28
C ASN A 109 -8.89 19.31 7.51
N VAL A 110 -9.18 19.20 6.21
CA VAL A 110 -9.48 20.37 5.37
C VAL A 110 -10.81 20.96 5.82
N GLU A 111 -10.81 22.25 6.17
CA GLU A 111 -11.98 22.96 6.65
C GLU A 111 -12.34 24.13 5.73
N GLU A 112 -13.61 24.54 5.78
CA GLU A 112 -14.08 25.73 5.07
C GLU A 112 -13.46 27.01 5.66
N VAL A 113 -12.92 27.85 4.78
CA VAL A 113 -12.40 29.16 5.18
C VAL A 113 -13.57 30.13 5.41
N LYS A 114 -13.77 30.51 6.68
CA LYS A 114 -14.87 31.40 7.09
C LYS A 114 -14.59 32.89 6.87
N ASP A 115 -13.35 33.28 6.61
CA ASP A 115 -13.02 34.68 6.35
C ASP A 115 -13.47 35.08 4.93
N ALA A 116 -14.44 35.98 4.84
CA ALA A 116 -14.95 36.52 3.58
C ALA A 116 -13.91 37.31 2.76
N LYS A 117 -12.76 37.65 3.36
CA LYS A 117 -11.64 38.29 2.65
C LYS A 117 -10.62 37.31 2.13
N ALA A 118 -10.70 36.03 2.51
CA ALA A 118 -9.78 35.01 2.05
C ALA A 118 -9.88 34.83 0.53
N THR A 119 -8.72 34.61 -0.07
CA THR A 119 -8.58 34.38 -1.51
C THR A 119 -8.01 32.99 -1.74
N VAL A 120 -8.32 32.43 -2.91
CA VAL A 120 -7.77 31.15 -3.39
C VAL A 120 -6.25 31.22 -3.44
N GLN A 121 -5.60 30.18 -2.91
CA GLN A 121 -4.15 29.99 -2.85
C GLN A 121 -3.76 28.61 -3.36
N GLN A 122 -2.48 28.43 -3.64
CA GLN A 122 -1.91 27.12 -3.97
C GLN A 122 -2.18 26.12 -2.84
N GLY A 123 -2.66 24.92 -3.18
CA GLY A 123 -2.97 23.86 -2.22
C GLY A 123 -4.37 23.94 -1.58
N ASP A 124 -5.15 25.00 -1.84
CA ASP A 124 -6.54 25.05 -1.41
C ASP A 124 -7.38 24.01 -2.15
N THR A 125 -8.41 23.48 -1.48
CA THR A 125 -9.53 22.82 -2.13
C THR A 125 -10.63 23.84 -2.36
N VAL A 126 -10.90 24.17 -3.61
CA VAL A 126 -11.94 25.12 -4.00
C VAL A 126 -13.12 24.39 -4.61
N ASN A 127 -14.33 24.72 -4.16
CA ASN A 127 -15.54 24.34 -4.87
C ASN A 127 -15.81 25.40 -5.93
N ILE A 128 -15.86 25.00 -7.19
CA ILE A 128 -16.07 25.90 -8.33
C ILE A 128 -17.32 25.53 -9.13
N ALA A 129 -17.95 26.53 -9.70
CA ALA A 129 -18.83 26.39 -10.86
C ALA A 129 -18.07 26.91 -12.08
N TYR A 130 -18.15 26.24 -13.22
CA TYR A 130 -17.53 26.72 -14.44
C TYR A 130 -18.38 26.42 -15.66
N GLU A 131 -18.29 27.27 -16.68
CA GLU A 131 -18.89 27.09 -17.99
C GLU A 131 -17.85 27.42 -19.07
N GLY A 132 -17.44 26.40 -19.82
CA GLY A 132 -16.52 26.49 -20.94
C GLY A 132 -17.25 26.73 -22.25
N THR A 133 -16.85 27.76 -22.98
CA THR A 133 -17.38 28.11 -24.30
C THR A 133 -16.28 28.20 -25.34
N ARG A 134 -16.60 27.83 -26.58
CA ARG A 134 -15.77 28.04 -27.78
C ARG A 134 -16.59 28.84 -28.78
N ASP A 135 -16.05 29.97 -29.24
CA ASP A 135 -16.75 30.90 -30.14
C ASP A 135 -18.15 31.29 -29.62
N GLY A 136 -18.31 31.39 -28.30
CA GLY A 136 -19.58 31.71 -27.64
C GLY A 136 -20.57 30.54 -27.51
N VAL A 137 -20.19 29.32 -27.87
CA VAL A 137 -21.02 28.10 -27.74
C VAL A 137 -20.43 27.18 -26.67
N ALA A 138 -21.23 26.80 -25.68
CA ALA A 138 -20.81 25.82 -24.66
C ALA A 138 -20.51 24.46 -25.30
N PHE A 139 -19.48 23.78 -24.82
CA PHE A 139 -19.09 22.44 -25.29
C PHE A 139 -19.37 21.37 -24.25
N GLU A 140 -19.57 20.13 -24.72
CA GLU A 140 -19.89 18.98 -23.86
C GLU A 140 -18.75 18.68 -22.87
N GLY A 141 -19.11 18.45 -21.60
CA GLY A 141 -18.14 18.27 -20.51
C GLY A 141 -17.46 19.55 -20.03
N GLY A 142 -17.78 20.71 -20.64
CA GLY A 142 -17.21 22.01 -20.28
C GLY A 142 -17.94 22.75 -19.15
N THR A 143 -19.00 22.18 -18.57
CA THR A 143 -19.85 22.88 -17.59
C THR A 143 -20.07 22.05 -16.33
N SER A 144 -19.86 22.65 -15.17
CA SER A 144 -20.29 22.11 -13.87
C SER A 144 -20.77 23.24 -12.97
N SER A 145 -21.80 22.99 -12.16
CA SER A 145 -22.27 23.92 -11.14
C SER A 145 -21.56 23.76 -9.78
N SER A 146 -20.87 22.63 -9.58
CA SER A 146 -20.14 22.32 -8.36
C SER A 146 -19.08 21.26 -8.67
N TYR A 147 -17.83 21.60 -8.48
CA TYR A 147 -16.69 20.69 -8.61
C TYR A 147 -15.63 21.07 -7.59
N ASP A 148 -15.17 20.10 -6.79
CA ASP A 148 -14.08 20.31 -5.85
C ASP A 148 -12.75 20.10 -6.56
N LEU A 149 -11.96 21.17 -6.64
CA LEU A 149 -10.65 21.21 -7.29
C LEU A 149 -9.58 21.56 -6.26
N VAL A 150 -8.55 20.73 -6.16
CA VAL A 150 -7.33 21.06 -5.42
C VAL A 150 -6.42 21.89 -6.33
N ILE A 151 -6.09 23.10 -5.90
CA ILE A 151 -5.21 24.01 -6.65
C ILE A 151 -3.78 23.46 -6.64
N GLY A 152 -3.24 23.20 -7.81
CA GLY A 152 -1.98 22.49 -8.04
C GLY A 152 -2.12 21.05 -8.47
N SER A 153 -3.34 20.51 -8.58
CA SER A 153 -3.54 19.11 -8.94
C SER A 153 -3.24 18.81 -10.41
N GLY A 154 -3.21 19.83 -11.28
CA GLY A 154 -3.00 19.66 -12.71
C GLY A 154 -4.13 18.89 -13.40
N ARG A 155 -5.31 18.86 -12.79
CA ARG A 155 -6.50 18.16 -13.33
C ARG A 155 -7.16 18.93 -14.47
N PHE A 156 -7.02 20.26 -14.44
CA PHE A 156 -7.53 21.14 -15.50
C PHE A 156 -6.43 21.52 -16.49
N ILE A 157 -6.83 22.12 -17.60
CA ILE A 157 -5.89 22.64 -18.60
C ILE A 157 -5.00 23.73 -17.99
N GLU A 158 -3.78 23.84 -18.51
CA GLU A 158 -2.79 24.82 -18.07
C GLU A 158 -3.38 26.25 -18.08
N GLY A 159 -3.07 27.01 -17.02
CA GLY A 159 -3.60 28.36 -16.81
C GLY A 159 -4.98 28.44 -16.17
N PHE A 160 -5.75 27.32 -16.10
CA PHE A 160 -7.04 27.32 -15.41
C PHE A 160 -6.88 27.57 -13.91
N GLU A 161 -6.04 26.77 -13.25
CA GLU A 161 -5.83 26.83 -11.80
C GLU A 161 -5.16 28.14 -11.40
N ASP A 162 -4.13 28.57 -12.13
CA ASP A 162 -3.47 29.89 -11.93
C ASP A 162 -4.44 31.06 -12.12
N GLY A 163 -5.37 30.91 -13.07
CA GLY A 163 -6.38 31.91 -13.41
C GLY A 163 -7.36 32.22 -12.29
N ILE A 164 -7.61 31.28 -11.37
CA ILE A 164 -8.52 31.48 -10.23
C ILE A 164 -7.81 31.82 -8.92
N ILE A 165 -6.48 31.68 -8.84
CA ILE A 165 -5.71 32.15 -7.69
C ILE A 165 -5.98 33.64 -7.44
N GLY A 166 -6.16 33.99 -6.16
CA GLY A 166 -6.48 35.35 -5.73
C GLY A 166 -7.97 35.71 -5.80
N MET A 167 -8.85 34.88 -6.36
CA MET A 167 -10.30 35.09 -6.30
C MET A 167 -10.83 34.81 -4.89
N LYS A 168 -11.94 35.47 -4.51
CA LYS A 168 -12.67 35.17 -3.26
C LYS A 168 -13.85 34.25 -3.51
N ALA A 169 -14.36 33.64 -2.45
CA ALA A 169 -15.67 32.98 -2.52
C ALA A 169 -16.76 33.96 -2.97
N GLY A 170 -17.58 33.52 -3.92
CA GLY A 170 -18.62 34.28 -4.62
C GLY A 170 -18.12 35.12 -5.81
N GLU A 171 -16.81 35.20 -6.07
CA GLU A 171 -16.29 35.91 -7.24
C GLU A 171 -16.32 35.04 -8.50
N SER A 172 -16.54 35.69 -9.65
CA SER A 172 -16.50 35.07 -10.97
C SER A 172 -15.46 35.75 -11.87
N ARG A 173 -14.84 34.98 -12.77
CA ARG A 173 -13.82 35.45 -13.70
C ARG A 173 -13.89 34.65 -15.01
N ASP A 174 -13.69 35.35 -16.12
CA ASP A 174 -13.48 34.72 -17.43
C ASP A 174 -12.00 34.41 -17.61
N LEU A 175 -11.70 33.17 -17.99
CA LEU A 175 -10.35 32.70 -18.26
C LEU A 175 -10.23 32.35 -19.75
N ASP A 176 -9.41 33.11 -20.47
CA ASP A 176 -9.03 32.81 -21.85
C ASP A 176 -7.93 31.75 -21.84
N LEU A 177 -8.27 30.53 -22.23
CA LEU A 177 -7.39 29.36 -22.16
C LEU A 177 -7.28 28.68 -23.52
N THR A 178 -6.27 27.82 -23.67
CA THR A 178 -6.07 27.02 -24.88
C THR A 178 -5.87 25.58 -24.48
N PHE A 179 -6.65 24.68 -25.08
CA PHE A 179 -6.47 23.25 -24.89
C PHE A 179 -5.14 22.78 -25.51
N PRO A 180 -4.46 21.79 -24.91
CA PRO A 180 -3.21 21.29 -25.46
C PRO A 180 -3.45 20.52 -26.78
N GLU A 181 -2.43 20.49 -27.63
CA GLU A 181 -2.48 19.82 -28.95
C GLU A 181 -2.77 18.32 -28.86
N ASN A 182 -2.42 17.68 -27.73
CA ASN A 182 -2.58 16.25 -27.49
C ASN A 182 -3.87 15.90 -26.72
N TYR A 183 -4.85 16.81 -26.64
CA TYR A 183 -6.09 16.57 -25.91
C TYR A 183 -6.90 15.38 -26.48
N LYS A 184 -7.66 14.67 -25.64
CA LYS A 184 -8.36 13.43 -26.04
C LYS A 184 -9.46 13.70 -27.07
N THR A 185 -10.20 14.78 -26.89
CA THR A 185 -11.28 15.20 -27.81
C THR A 185 -10.66 15.94 -29.00
N GLU A 186 -10.75 15.34 -30.19
CA GLU A 186 -10.14 15.85 -31.41
C GLU A 186 -10.55 17.30 -31.72
N ASP A 187 -11.83 17.61 -31.53
CA ASP A 187 -12.36 18.94 -31.78
C ASP A 187 -11.79 20.01 -30.83
N LEU A 188 -11.32 19.66 -29.64
CA LEU A 188 -10.81 20.62 -28.66
C LEU A 188 -9.29 20.79 -28.72
N ARG A 189 -8.55 19.98 -29.48
CA ARG A 189 -7.08 20.09 -29.57
C ARG A 189 -6.65 21.47 -30.09
N GLY A 190 -5.80 22.17 -29.35
CA GLY A 190 -5.31 23.50 -29.72
C GLY A 190 -6.39 24.60 -29.74
N ALA A 191 -7.62 24.30 -29.33
CA ALA A 191 -8.72 25.23 -29.41
C ALA A 191 -8.62 26.30 -28.31
N ALA A 192 -8.76 27.57 -28.71
CA ALA A 192 -8.94 28.68 -27.80
C ALA A 192 -10.38 28.67 -27.26
N VAL A 193 -10.52 28.77 -25.94
CA VAL A 193 -11.79 28.71 -25.22
C VAL A 193 -11.84 29.72 -24.10
N VAL A 194 -13.06 30.09 -23.69
CA VAL A 194 -13.29 30.95 -22.53
C VAL A 194 -14.01 30.14 -21.48
N PHE A 195 -13.44 30.07 -20.27
CA PHE A 195 -14.12 29.50 -19.11
C PHE A 195 -14.62 30.62 -18.21
N HIS A 196 -15.94 30.70 -18.02
CA HIS A 196 -16.52 31.51 -16.97
C HIS A 196 -16.51 30.70 -15.67
N VAL A 197 -15.63 31.06 -14.73
CA VAL A 197 -15.44 30.32 -13.47
C VAL A 197 -15.93 31.15 -12.29
N THR A 198 -16.69 30.54 -11.40
CA THR A 198 -17.13 31.10 -10.12
C THR A 198 -16.58 30.26 -8.98
N VAL A 199 -15.96 30.89 -7.99
CA VAL A 199 -15.51 30.20 -6.77
C VAL A 199 -16.68 30.19 -5.79
N ASN A 200 -17.27 29.02 -5.52
CA ASN A 200 -18.37 28.89 -4.58
C ASN A 200 -17.87 28.90 -3.13
N LYS A 201 -16.81 28.14 -2.85
CA LYS A 201 -16.26 27.94 -1.51
C LYS A 201 -14.76 27.68 -1.57
N ILE A 202 -14.04 28.12 -0.54
CA ILE A 202 -12.62 27.85 -0.35
C ILE A 202 -12.48 27.00 0.92
N SER A 203 -11.74 25.90 0.83
CA SER A 203 -11.40 25.06 1.96
C SER A 203 -9.89 24.82 2.00
N ARG A 204 -9.30 24.82 3.20
CA ARG A 204 -7.87 24.53 3.40
C ARG A 204 -7.66 23.87 4.76
N ALA A 205 -6.56 23.14 4.89
CA ALA A 205 -6.12 22.70 6.21
C ALA A 205 -5.85 23.94 7.10
N PRO A 206 -6.24 23.90 8.39
CA PRO A 206 -5.88 24.97 9.31
C PRO A 206 -4.36 25.12 9.44
N GLU A 207 -3.91 26.22 10.03
CA GLU A 207 -2.51 26.34 10.44
C GLU A 207 -2.27 25.58 11.74
N LEU A 208 -1.14 24.87 11.82
CA LEU A 208 -0.76 24.21 13.07
C LEU A 208 -0.41 25.29 14.10
N THR A 209 -1.27 25.42 15.10
CA THR A 209 -1.15 26.38 16.21
C THR A 209 -1.26 25.63 17.53
N ASP A 210 -0.81 26.25 18.62
CA ASP A 210 -0.94 25.66 19.97
C ASP A 210 -2.43 25.44 20.31
N GLU A 211 -3.31 26.35 19.88
CA GLU A 211 -4.76 26.18 20.01
C GLU A 211 -5.29 24.97 19.24
N TRP A 212 -4.86 24.78 17.99
CA TRP A 212 -5.25 23.60 17.20
C TRP A 212 -4.83 22.31 17.91
N VAL A 213 -3.59 22.26 18.43
CA VAL A 213 -3.08 21.07 19.13
C VAL A 213 -3.92 20.77 20.37
N LEU A 214 -4.23 21.77 21.20
CA LEU A 214 -5.04 21.59 22.41
C LEU A 214 -6.46 21.10 22.10
N GLU A 215 -7.04 21.53 20.98
CA GLU A 215 -8.40 21.14 20.56
C GLU A 215 -8.46 19.74 19.92
N ASN A 216 -7.37 19.26 19.31
CA ASN A 216 -7.39 18.08 18.44
C ASN A 216 -6.53 16.89 18.92
N THR A 217 -5.79 17.04 20.02
CA THR A 217 -4.91 15.97 20.54
C THR A 217 -5.28 15.45 21.92
N ASP A 218 -6.50 15.77 22.40
CA ASP A 218 -7.01 15.36 23.72
C ASP A 218 -6.08 15.68 24.91
N GLY A 219 -5.20 16.69 24.74
CA GLY A 219 -4.23 17.12 25.74
C GLY A 219 -2.96 16.27 25.82
N GLU A 220 -2.71 15.36 24.88
CA GLU A 220 -1.44 14.63 24.78
C GLU A 220 -0.26 15.57 24.49
N TYR A 221 -0.52 16.63 23.71
CA TYR A 221 0.44 17.69 23.39
C TYR A 221 -0.17 19.05 23.72
N THR A 222 0.68 20.03 24.04
CA THR A 222 0.23 21.37 24.42
C THR A 222 0.65 22.45 23.45
N THR A 223 1.62 22.18 22.58
CA THR A 223 2.15 23.13 21.61
C THR A 223 2.33 22.52 20.23
N ALA A 224 2.32 23.35 19.20
CA ALA A 224 2.62 22.97 17.82
C ALA A 224 4.01 22.31 17.71
N GLU A 225 4.99 22.80 18.46
CA GLU A 225 6.35 22.25 18.45
C GLU A 225 6.40 20.84 19.04
N GLU A 226 5.70 20.58 20.16
CA GLU A 226 5.61 19.24 20.75
C GLU A 226 4.97 18.24 19.78
N PHE A 227 3.91 18.66 19.07
CA PHE A 227 3.26 17.82 18.07
C PHE A 227 4.17 17.54 16.86
N ARG A 228 4.91 18.54 16.37
CA ARG A 228 5.93 18.35 15.31
C ARG A 228 7.04 17.40 15.76
N GLN A 229 7.50 17.50 17.00
CA GLN A 229 8.53 16.61 17.53
C GLN A 229 8.01 15.16 17.63
N PHE A 230 6.78 14.97 18.10
CA PHE A 230 6.14 13.66 18.09
C PHE A 230 6.04 13.08 16.68
N ALA A 231 5.59 13.87 15.70
CA ALA A 231 5.52 13.47 14.31
C ALA A 231 6.89 13.00 13.80
N ARG A 232 7.96 13.74 14.11
CA ARG A 232 9.33 13.36 13.74
C ARG A 232 9.75 12.03 14.39
N ASP A 233 9.56 11.89 15.70
CA ASP A 233 9.97 10.68 16.43
C ASP A 233 9.21 9.44 15.94
N ASN A 234 7.92 9.62 15.62
CA ASN A 234 7.09 8.57 15.02
C ASN A 234 7.61 8.17 13.64
N LEU A 235 7.88 9.13 12.76
CA LEU A 235 8.43 8.90 11.43
C LEU A 235 9.82 8.24 11.50
N GLU A 236 10.69 8.67 12.42
CA GLU A 236 12.01 8.06 12.62
C GLU A 236 11.88 6.60 13.06
N THR A 237 10.99 6.32 14.01
CA THR A 237 10.71 4.96 14.48
C THR A 237 10.18 4.09 13.33
N ASN A 238 9.24 4.61 12.54
CA ASN A 238 8.69 3.91 11.38
C ASN A 238 9.77 3.62 10.33
N LYS A 239 10.60 4.60 9.96
CA LYS A 239 11.71 4.41 9.01
C LYS A 239 12.73 3.39 9.53
N GLN A 240 13.03 3.43 10.84
CA GLN A 240 13.93 2.45 11.47
C GLN A 240 13.37 1.02 11.42
N ASN A 241 12.07 0.86 11.67
CA ASN A 241 11.37 -0.41 11.63
C ASN A 241 11.28 -0.94 10.19
N SER A 242 10.86 -0.11 9.23
CA SER A 242 10.81 -0.48 7.82
C SER A 242 12.17 -0.91 7.29
N ALA A 243 13.24 -0.17 7.61
CA ALA A 243 14.60 -0.54 7.24
C ALA A 243 15.05 -1.87 7.86
N LEU A 244 14.64 -2.15 9.10
CA LEU A 244 14.92 -3.41 9.76
C LEU A 244 14.18 -4.57 9.09
N GLN A 245 12.90 -4.38 8.72
CA GLN A 245 12.12 -5.40 8.02
C GLN A 245 12.67 -5.65 6.62
N ALA A 246 13.00 -4.60 5.86
CA ALA A 246 13.62 -4.74 4.54
C ALA A 246 14.95 -5.50 4.63
N MET A 247 15.78 -5.22 5.63
CA MET A 247 17.03 -5.96 5.87
C MET A 247 16.77 -7.44 6.21
N ARG A 248 15.71 -7.76 6.97
CA ARG A 248 15.33 -9.14 7.30
C ARG A 248 14.80 -9.90 6.08
N GLN A 249 13.97 -9.26 5.27
CA GLN A 249 13.48 -9.81 4.01
C GLN A 249 14.63 -10.06 3.02
N ASP A 250 15.60 -9.14 2.93
CA ASP A 250 16.81 -9.34 2.14
C ASP A 250 17.62 -10.54 2.65
N ALA A 251 17.73 -10.71 3.97
CA ALA A 251 18.38 -11.88 4.55
C ALA A 251 17.66 -13.17 4.17
N TRP A 252 16.34 -13.23 4.34
CA TRP A 252 15.52 -14.38 3.98
C TRP A 252 15.68 -14.75 2.51
N ARG A 253 15.52 -13.77 1.61
CA ARG A 253 15.70 -13.93 0.17
C ARG A 253 17.09 -14.48 -0.17
N GLN A 254 18.16 -13.95 0.44
CA GLN A 254 19.52 -14.44 0.20
C GLN A 254 19.70 -15.90 0.66
N VAL A 255 19.05 -16.31 1.76
CA VAL A 255 19.07 -17.72 2.20
C VAL A 255 18.28 -18.59 1.22
N GLU A 256 17.10 -18.13 0.81
CA GLU A 256 16.23 -18.85 -0.14
C GLU A 256 16.92 -19.06 -1.49
N GLU A 257 17.55 -18.02 -2.05
CA GLU A 257 18.32 -18.09 -3.31
C GLU A 257 19.50 -19.07 -3.23
N GLY A 258 20.10 -19.22 -2.05
CA GLY A 258 21.16 -20.18 -1.80
C GLY A 258 20.65 -21.60 -1.51
N THR A 259 19.35 -21.77 -1.28
CA THR A 259 18.74 -23.03 -0.86
C THR A 259 18.23 -23.82 -2.04
N GLU A 260 18.59 -25.10 -2.08
CA GLU A 260 18.13 -26.05 -3.08
C GLU A 260 16.88 -26.79 -2.56
N PHE A 261 15.74 -26.55 -3.19
CA PHE A 261 14.49 -27.26 -2.91
C PHE A 261 14.34 -28.44 -3.87
N LEU A 262 14.39 -29.65 -3.32
CA LEU A 262 14.38 -30.90 -4.08
C LEU A 262 12.95 -31.41 -4.30
N GLN A 263 12.12 -31.33 -3.26
CA GLN A 263 10.71 -31.73 -3.27
C GLN A 263 9.95 -31.04 -2.14
N LEU A 264 8.65 -30.82 -2.33
CA LEU A 264 7.76 -30.19 -1.37
C LEU A 264 6.84 -31.25 -0.73
N PRO A 265 6.89 -31.46 0.59
CA PRO A 265 5.92 -32.33 1.26
C PRO A 265 4.49 -31.83 1.06
N ARG A 266 3.56 -32.71 0.63
CA ARG A 266 2.15 -32.36 0.43
C ARG A 266 1.53 -31.75 1.69
N ALA A 267 1.90 -32.26 2.87
CA ALA A 267 1.43 -31.74 4.15
C ALA A 267 1.72 -30.24 4.35
N TYR A 268 2.90 -29.76 3.93
CA TYR A 268 3.24 -28.34 4.04
C TYR A 268 2.55 -27.49 2.98
N VAL A 269 2.36 -28.04 1.77
CA VAL A 269 1.61 -27.37 0.72
C VAL A 269 0.15 -27.18 1.13
N GLU A 270 -0.50 -28.23 1.66
CA GLU A 270 -1.88 -28.18 2.12
C GLU A 270 -2.09 -27.26 3.32
N GLU A 271 -1.10 -27.16 4.21
CA GLU A 271 -1.15 -26.20 5.30
C GLU A 271 -1.17 -24.75 4.78
N GLY A 272 -0.31 -24.42 3.82
CA GLY A 272 -0.34 -23.12 3.16
C GLY A 272 -1.61 -22.87 2.34
N GLU A 273 -2.10 -23.88 1.59
CA GLU A 273 -3.39 -23.79 0.87
C GLU A 273 -4.55 -23.50 1.84
N THR A 274 -4.54 -24.13 3.02
CA THR A 274 -5.54 -23.92 4.07
C THR A 274 -5.45 -22.52 4.65
N GLU A 275 -4.24 -22.03 4.95
CA GLU A 275 -4.02 -20.68 5.45
C GLU A 275 -4.54 -19.61 4.47
N PHE A 276 -4.19 -19.76 3.18
CA PHE A 276 -4.69 -18.90 2.11
C PHE A 276 -6.22 -18.88 2.07
N GLU A 277 -6.85 -20.05 2.04
CA GLU A 277 -8.30 -20.16 1.99
C GLU A 277 -8.97 -19.60 3.24
N SER A 278 -8.37 -19.78 4.42
CA SER A 278 -8.84 -19.19 5.68
C SER A 278 -8.79 -17.66 5.65
N GLY A 279 -7.71 -17.07 5.12
CA GLY A 279 -7.60 -15.62 4.94
C GLY A 279 -8.69 -15.07 4.01
N VAL A 280 -8.88 -15.68 2.84
CA VAL A 280 -9.91 -15.25 1.89
C VAL A 280 -11.31 -15.42 2.47
N LYS A 281 -11.58 -16.50 3.21
CA LYS A 281 -12.87 -16.68 3.92
C LYS A 281 -13.11 -15.59 4.96
N GLN A 282 -12.07 -15.16 5.67
CA GLN A 282 -12.18 -14.09 6.64
C GLN A 282 -12.54 -12.77 5.96
N GLU A 283 -11.87 -12.43 4.85
CA GLU A 283 -12.16 -11.23 4.05
C GLU A 283 -13.57 -11.25 3.44
N ALA A 284 -14.00 -12.40 2.93
CA ALA A 284 -15.35 -12.62 2.44
C ALA A 284 -16.39 -12.39 3.55
N ALA A 285 -16.15 -12.95 4.74
CA ALA A 285 -17.02 -12.77 5.90
C ALA A 285 -17.09 -11.30 6.37
N TYR A 286 -15.96 -10.57 6.36
CA TYR A 286 -15.94 -9.14 6.65
C TYR A 286 -16.77 -8.33 5.66
N SER A 287 -16.79 -8.77 4.40
CA SER A 287 -17.59 -8.17 3.33
C SER A 287 -19.04 -8.66 3.30
N GLY A 288 -19.45 -9.53 4.24
CA GLY A 288 -20.78 -10.13 4.30
C GLY A 288 -21.11 -11.05 3.12
N MET A 289 -20.08 -11.58 2.44
CA MET A 289 -20.21 -12.44 1.27
C MET A 289 -19.79 -13.88 1.59
N GLU A 290 -20.42 -14.83 0.91
CA GLU A 290 -19.92 -16.20 0.84
C GLU A 290 -18.69 -16.27 -0.07
N LEU A 291 -17.81 -17.25 0.15
CA LEU A 291 -16.50 -17.35 -0.52
C LEU A 291 -16.61 -17.28 -2.06
N ASP A 292 -17.49 -18.08 -2.67
CA ASP A 292 -17.62 -18.14 -4.13
C ASP A 292 -18.06 -16.79 -4.70
N ALA A 293 -19.00 -16.11 -4.03
CA ALA A 293 -19.47 -14.79 -4.43
C ALA A 293 -18.36 -13.73 -4.27
N TYR A 294 -17.54 -13.85 -3.23
CA TYR A 294 -16.38 -12.98 -3.03
C TYR A 294 -15.34 -13.15 -4.14
N ILE A 295 -15.01 -14.39 -4.51
CA ILE A 295 -14.08 -14.70 -5.61
C ILE A 295 -14.58 -14.10 -6.93
N GLU A 296 -15.85 -14.31 -7.26
CA GLU A 296 -16.48 -13.76 -8.48
C GLU A 296 -16.52 -12.21 -8.47
N ALA A 297 -16.86 -11.60 -7.33
CA ALA A 297 -16.90 -10.15 -7.18
C ALA A 297 -15.52 -9.49 -7.37
N ASN A 298 -14.45 -10.22 -7.03
CA ASN A 298 -13.07 -9.79 -7.25
C ASN A 298 -12.55 -10.13 -8.67
N GLY A 299 -13.44 -10.60 -9.57
CA GLY A 299 -13.11 -10.85 -10.98
C GLY A 299 -12.23 -12.07 -11.20
N LEU A 300 -12.17 -13.00 -10.24
CA LEU A 300 -11.40 -14.24 -10.37
C LEU A 300 -12.29 -15.39 -10.80
N SER A 301 -11.80 -16.22 -11.71
CA SER A 301 -12.39 -17.53 -11.94
C SER A 301 -11.99 -18.51 -10.82
N GLN A 302 -12.79 -19.57 -10.63
CA GLN A 302 -12.42 -20.62 -9.69
C GLN A 302 -11.05 -21.23 -10.02
N GLU A 303 -10.73 -21.40 -11.30
CA GLU A 303 -9.43 -21.92 -11.74
C GLU A 303 -8.28 -20.98 -11.36
N GLN A 304 -8.46 -19.66 -11.52
CA GLN A 304 -7.47 -18.67 -11.11
C GLN A 304 -7.30 -18.64 -9.58
N TYR A 305 -8.38 -18.80 -8.83
CA TYR A 305 -8.34 -18.90 -7.37
C TYR A 305 -7.56 -20.14 -6.91
N GLU A 306 -7.89 -21.32 -7.46
CA GLU A 306 -7.19 -22.57 -7.13
C GLU A 306 -5.71 -22.51 -7.51
N ASN A 307 -5.38 -21.91 -8.66
CA ASN A 307 -3.99 -21.71 -9.06
C ASN A 307 -3.24 -20.79 -8.08
N ARG A 308 -3.84 -19.67 -7.66
CA ARG A 308 -3.25 -18.78 -6.64
C ARG A 308 -3.04 -19.49 -5.31
N LYS A 309 -4.03 -20.27 -4.87
CA LYS A 309 -3.97 -21.08 -3.66
C LYS A 309 -2.84 -22.10 -3.72
N GLU A 310 -2.70 -22.81 -4.83
CA GLU A 310 -1.61 -23.78 -5.05
C GLU A 310 -0.23 -23.09 -5.03
N GLN A 311 -0.07 -21.97 -5.76
CA GLN A 311 1.20 -21.23 -5.78
C GLN A 311 1.57 -20.70 -4.39
N TYR A 312 0.58 -20.21 -3.63
CA TYR A 312 0.78 -19.81 -2.25
C TYR A 312 1.22 -21.00 -1.38
N GLY A 313 0.52 -22.13 -1.47
CA GLY A 313 0.85 -23.35 -0.73
C GLY A 313 2.27 -23.84 -1.02
N ARG A 314 2.72 -23.78 -2.28
CA ARG A 314 4.09 -24.13 -2.67
C ARG A 314 5.13 -23.19 -2.06
N ALA A 315 4.88 -21.88 -2.08
CA ALA A 315 5.76 -20.89 -1.47
C ALA A 315 5.82 -21.07 0.07
N ALA A 316 4.68 -21.26 0.73
CA ALA A 316 4.61 -21.55 2.16
C ALA A 316 5.38 -22.84 2.52
N ALA A 317 5.27 -23.89 1.69
CA ALA A 317 6.02 -25.12 1.89
C ALA A 317 7.53 -24.94 1.78
N LYS A 318 8.01 -24.12 0.85
CA LYS A 318 9.44 -23.76 0.74
C LYS A 318 9.92 -23.00 1.97
N SER A 319 9.16 -21.99 2.40
CA SER A 319 9.46 -21.23 3.62
C SER A 319 9.55 -22.14 4.85
N ARG A 320 8.57 -23.04 5.02
CA ARG A 320 8.55 -24.04 6.10
C ARG A 320 9.76 -24.95 6.07
N LEU A 321 10.09 -25.51 4.90
CA LEU A 321 11.25 -26.39 4.73
C LEU A 321 12.56 -25.67 5.08
N MET A 322 12.73 -24.44 4.61
CA MET A 322 13.91 -23.65 4.90
C MET A 322 14.05 -23.38 6.40
N LEU A 323 12.94 -23.05 7.06
CA LEU A 323 12.95 -22.80 8.49
C LEU A 323 13.26 -24.06 9.30
N ASP A 324 12.65 -25.20 8.97
CA ASP A 324 12.96 -26.47 9.62
C ASP A 324 14.44 -26.86 9.43
N ALA A 325 14.99 -26.62 8.23
CA ALA A 325 16.39 -26.91 7.96
C ALA A 325 17.33 -26.00 8.74
N LEU A 326 16.98 -24.72 8.90
CA LEU A 326 17.74 -23.77 9.73
C LEU A 326 17.66 -24.16 11.21
N GLN A 327 16.47 -24.59 11.67
CA GLN A 327 16.26 -25.07 13.02
C GLN A 327 17.15 -26.28 13.32
N GLU A 328 17.18 -27.29 12.43
CA GLU A 328 18.04 -28.47 12.57
C GLU A 328 19.53 -28.10 12.53
N ALA A 329 19.93 -27.20 11.61
CA ALA A 329 21.32 -26.80 11.44
C ALA A 329 21.88 -25.98 12.62
N GLU A 330 21.05 -25.16 13.26
CA GLU A 330 21.43 -24.36 14.45
C GLU A 330 21.12 -25.06 15.78
N GLY A 331 20.35 -26.15 15.76
CA GLY A 331 19.93 -26.89 16.96
C GLY A 331 18.98 -26.08 17.84
N LEU A 332 18.06 -25.31 17.23
CA LEU A 332 17.10 -24.46 17.93
C LEU A 332 15.94 -25.30 18.50
N SER A 333 15.52 -24.97 19.72
CA SER A 333 14.47 -25.69 20.44
C SER A 333 13.42 -24.74 21.01
N THR A 334 12.18 -25.22 21.12
CA THR A 334 11.10 -24.53 21.85
C THR A 334 11.31 -24.49 23.36
N GLU A 335 12.32 -25.20 23.86
CA GLU A 335 12.73 -25.17 25.28
C GLU A 335 13.80 -24.11 25.54
N ASP A 336 14.28 -23.40 24.50
CA ASP A 336 15.33 -22.40 24.64
C ASP A 336 14.79 -21.14 25.35
N GLU A 337 15.60 -20.57 26.27
CA GLU A 337 15.27 -19.31 26.95
C GLU A 337 15.01 -18.18 25.94
N GLU A 338 15.77 -18.14 24.84
CA GLU A 338 15.59 -17.16 23.75
C GLU A 338 14.22 -17.30 23.04
N TYR A 339 13.67 -18.53 22.93
CA TYR A 339 12.34 -18.76 22.38
C TYR A 339 11.27 -18.19 23.32
N HIS A 340 11.37 -18.47 24.61
CA HIS A 340 10.42 -17.96 25.61
C HIS A 340 10.48 -16.43 25.74
N GLU A 341 11.67 -15.84 25.79
CA GLU A 341 11.83 -14.37 25.78
C GLU A 341 11.25 -13.72 24.52
N GLY A 342 11.39 -14.38 23.37
CA GLY A 342 10.81 -13.93 22.11
C GLY A 342 9.28 -13.99 22.13
N LEU A 343 8.73 -15.10 22.62
CA LEU A 343 7.30 -15.33 22.74
C LEU A 343 6.64 -14.33 23.71
N GLU A 344 7.28 -14.04 24.84
CA GLU A 344 6.79 -13.03 25.80
C GLU A 344 6.73 -11.64 25.18
N LYS A 345 7.79 -11.19 24.50
CA LYS A 345 7.79 -9.89 23.81
C LYS A 345 6.72 -9.80 22.73
N LEU A 346 6.49 -10.90 22.02
CA LEU A 346 5.42 -10.98 21.02
C LEU A 346 4.06 -10.87 21.70
N ALA A 347 3.83 -11.63 22.77
CA ALA A 347 2.59 -11.60 23.55
C ALA A 347 2.27 -10.20 24.09
N GLU A 348 3.29 -9.51 24.64
CA GLU A 348 3.18 -8.11 25.08
C GLU A 348 2.74 -7.19 23.94
N SER A 349 3.28 -7.37 22.73
CA SER A 349 2.93 -6.54 21.57
C SER A 349 1.48 -6.71 21.12
N TYR A 350 0.88 -7.88 21.33
CA TYR A 350 -0.52 -8.18 21.02
C TYR A 350 -1.46 -7.98 22.20
N GLY A 351 -0.93 -7.68 23.40
CA GLY A 351 -1.73 -7.55 24.62
C GLY A 351 -2.42 -8.86 25.06
N VAL A 352 -1.80 -10.00 24.78
CA VAL A 352 -2.33 -11.34 25.11
C VAL A 352 -1.32 -12.11 25.97
N ASP A 353 -1.78 -13.18 26.64
CA ASP A 353 -0.86 -14.09 27.35
C ASP A 353 -0.04 -14.93 26.36
N ALA A 354 1.24 -15.18 26.69
CA ALA A 354 2.12 -16.02 25.87
C ALA A 354 1.56 -17.43 25.63
N ASP A 355 0.90 -18.03 26.62
CA ASP A 355 0.22 -19.33 26.47
C ASP A 355 -0.95 -19.25 25.47
N THR A 356 -1.61 -18.09 25.39
CA THR A 356 -2.65 -17.86 24.40
C THR A 356 -2.06 -17.93 23.00
N LEU A 357 -0.85 -17.40 22.79
CA LEU A 357 -0.07 -17.53 21.54
C LEU A 357 0.38 -18.97 21.19
N VAL A 358 0.20 -19.93 22.10
CA VAL A 358 0.60 -21.33 21.89
C VAL A 358 -0.62 -22.27 21.78
N ALA A 359 -1.73 -21.99 22.49
CA ALA A 359 -2.80 -22.97 22.71
C ALA A 359 -3.81 -23.19 21.54
N PRO A 360 -4.07 -22.23 20.63
CA PRO A 360 -4.69 -22.46 19.31
C PRO A 360 -3.68 -22.38 18.16
N MET A 361 -2.44 -21.99 18.46
CA MET A 361 -1.43 -21.46 17.54
C MET A 361 -0.15 -22.32 17.44
N GLY A 362 -0.01 -23.37 18.26
CA GLY A 362 1.12 -24.29 18.25
C GLY A 362 1.18 -25.27 17.06
N ARG A 363 0.34 -25.07 16.03
CA ARG A 363 0.46 -25.79 14.76
C ARG A 363 0.31 -24.89 13.55
N THR A 364 -0.57 -23.89 13.58
CA THR A 364 -0.96 -23.09 12.41
C THR A 364 -0.25 -21.74 12.26
N LEU A 365 0.42 -21.17 13.27
CA LEU A 365 1.18 -19.91 13.08
C LEU A 365 2.67 -20.10 12.81
N TRP A 366 3.21 -21.32 12.87
CA TRP A 366 4.55 -21.50 12.31
C TRP A 366 4.58 -21.23 10.80
N ASN A 367 3.44 -21.31 10.11
CA ASN A 367 3.38 -21.01 8.67
C ASN A 367 3.02 -19.56 8.32
N SER A 368 2.51 -18.76 9.26
CA SER A 368 2.23 -17.33 9.04
C SER A 368 3.17 -16.38 9.78
N ILE A 369 3.95 -16.93 10.71
CA ILE A 369 5.00 -16.28 11.50
C ILE A 369 6.27 -17.14 11.32
N SER A 370 6.62 -17.42 10.05
CA SER A 370 7.94 -17.87 9.56
C SER A 370 8.52 -16.98 8.48
#